data_AF-A0A1G9MHT8-F1
#
_entry.id   AF-A0A1G9MHT8-F1
#
_cell.length_a   1.000
_cell.length_b   1.000
_cell.length_c   1.000
_cell.angle_alpha   90.00
_cell.angle_beta   90.00
_cell.angle_gamma   90.00
#
_symmetry.space_group_name_H-M   'P 1'
#
loop_
_entity.id
_entity.type
_entity.pdbx_description
1 polymer ?
#
loop_
_entity_poly.entity_id
_entity_poly.type
_entity_poly.pdbx_seq_one_letter_code
_entity_poly.pdbx_strand_id
1 'polypeptide(L)'
;MKKLAILTTLAISINLTGCSAKMDNNKPNNNKKVKNEVVQTAPKENEVDYSDSFNGINGCAVFFSPEENTYNIYNKELIDEQIPPYSTFKIINSLMGLSQNITTSADSKLGYDGKIYWKEEWNKDITFKEAFKESCVWYYEKIMDSLDKEYVQNTLNDLNYGNRDISAWNENGHNTYWISSSLKISPMEQVKVLETIFEGKSSFEPNDINLVKDFMLVESNENYSVYGKTGSAKDTNAWFTGFIEKNDKKTYFAVRIDDENQKLAGSVAKSISLNIIKQHYNI
;
A
#
# COMPACT_ATOMS: atom_id res chain seq x y z
N MET A 1 66.37 72.29 -0.47
CA MET A 1 65.52 72.98 0.52
C MET A 1 65.94 72.53 1.91
N LYS A 2 65.87 73.48 2.86
CA LYS A 2 66.60 73.59 4.14
C LYS A 2 66.28 72.54 5.23
N LYS A 3 67.36 72.12 5.91
CA LYS A 3 67.56 71.92 7.38
C LYS A 3 66.94 70.66 8.02
N LEU A 4 67.69 69.74 8.65
CA LEU A 4 68.70 69.80 9.73
C LEU A 4 68.09 69.95 11.15
N ALA A 5 68.28 68.87 11.94
CA ALA A 5 68.35 68.75 13.40
C ALA A 5 67.08 69.14 14.20
N ILE A 6 66.77 68.59 15.39
CA ILE A 6 67.57 68.53 16.61
C ILE A 6 66.97 67.46 17.56
N LEU A 7 67.87 66.65 18.13
CA LEU A 7 67.96 66.15 19.52
C LEU A 7 66.81 66.47 20.51
N THR A 8 66.36 65.50 21.31
CA THR A 8 66.46 65.45 22.79
C THR A 8 65.51 64.45 23.47
N THR A 9 66.10 63.52 24.22
CA THR A 9 65.80 63.07 25.59
C THR A 9 64.36 62.95 26.17
N LEU A 10 64.11 61.75 26.71
CA LEU A 10 63.73 61.44 28.11
C LEU A 10 62.23 61.36 28.53
N ALA A 11 61.92 60.18 29.08
CA ALA A 11 61.13 59.88 30.28
C ALA A 11 59.59 59.99 30.35
N ILE A 12 59.02 58.82 30.72
CA ILE A 12 58.14 58.55 31.87
C ILE A 12 56.78 59.29 31.91
N SER A 13 55.68 58.53 31.83
CA SER A 13 54.81 58.22 32.98
C SER A 13 53.53 57.51 32.56
N ILE A 14 53.11 56.59 33.43
CA ILE A 14 51.84 55.88 33.42
C ILE A 14 50.82 56.74 34.20
N ASN A 15 49.61 56.91 33.66
CA ASN A 15 48.35 56.59 34.36
C ASN A 15 47.07 56.94 33.55
N LEU A 16 46.24 55.91 33.39
CA LEU A 16 44.77 55.85 33.45
C LEU A 16 43.95 57.12 33.18
N THR A 17 43.12 57.13 32.12
CA THR A 17 41.67 56.91 32.19
C THR A 17 41.00 57.11 30.83
N GLY A 18 39.98 56.29 30.55
CA GLY A 18 38.82 56.67 29.74
C GLY A 18 38.91 56.42 28.25
N CYS A 19 38.19 55.41 27.77
CA CYS A 19 37.46 55.56 26.53
C CYS A 19 36.17 54.71 26.54
N SER A 20 35.10 55.39 26.15
CA SER A 20 33.72 54.95 26.13
C SER A 20 33.41 54.10 24.90
N ALA A 21 32.52 53.13 25.11
CA ALA A 21 31.49 52.60 24.22
C ALA A 21 31.82 52.31 22.74
N LYS A 22 31.72 51.03 22.37
CA LYS A 22 30.84 50.58 21.28
C LYS A 22 30.28 49.19 21.60
N MET A 23 28.97 49.08 21.38
CA MET A 23 28.12 47.92 21.63
C MET A 23 28.44 46.78 20.67
N ASP A 24 28.54 45.56 21.19
CA ASP A 24 28.16 44.33 20.48
C ASP A 24 27.19 43.56 21.37
N ASN A 25 25.90 43.62 21.01
CA ASN A 25 24.82 42.92 21.69
C ASN A 25 24.79 41.46 21.24
N ASN A 26 25.42 40.58 22.03
CA ASN A 26 25.23 39.14 21.91
C ASN A 26 23.88 38.76 22.52
N LYS A 27 22.85 38.57 21.67
CA LYS A 27 21.58 37.93 22.06
C LYS A 27 21.63 36.44 21.67
N PRO A 28 21.32 35.50 22.57
CA PRO A 28 21.21 34.09 22.22
C PRO A 28 19.98 33.87 21.32
N ASN A 29 20.22 33.32 20.14
CA ASN A 29 19.21 33.00 19.14
C ASN A 29 18.42 31.75 19.57
N ASN A 30 17.31 31.96 20.25
CA ASN A 30 16.43 30.90 20.74
C ASN A 30 15.47 30.44 19.62
N ASN A 31 16.01 29.90 18.53
CA ASN A 31 15.21 29.24 17.48
C ASN A 31 15.03 27.76 17.81
N LYS A 32 14.19 27.46 18.81
CA LYS A 32 13.54 26.16 18.87
C LYS A 32 12.56 26.09 17.71
N LYS A 33 12.95 25.40 16.63
CA LYS A 33 12.01 24.87 15.63
C LYS A 33 10.94 24.08 16.40
N VAL A 34 9.76 24.65 16.55
CA VAL A 34 8.57 23.92 16.94
C VAL A 34 8.32 22.92 15.81
N LYS A 35 8.69 21.66 16.04
CA LYS A 35 8.17 20.57 15.23
C LYS A 35 6.68 20.51 15.58
N ASN A 36 5.83 20.84 14.62
CA ASN A 36 4.42 20.49 14.70
C ASN A 36 4.36 18.96 14.68
N GLU A 37 4.35 18.35 15.85
CA GLU A 37 3.88 16.97 15.99
C GLU A 37 2.40 17.01 15.62
N VAL A 38 2.08 16.52 14.42
CA VAL A 38 0.70 16.18 14.07
C VAL A 38 0.33 15.06 15.03
N VAL A 39 -0.47 15.38 16.05
CA VAL A 39 -1.07 14.37 16.92
C VAL A 39 -2.02 13.57 16.03
N GLN A 40 -1.56 12.43 15.52
CA GLN A 40 -2.43 11.46 14.86
C GLN A 40 -3.36 10.91 15.92
N THR A 41 -4.60 11.38 15.91
CA THR A 41 -5.67 10.77 16.69
C THR A 41 -5.90 9.35 16.18
N ALA A 42 -6.23 8.42 17.08
CA ALA A 42 -6.60 7.08 16.68
C ALA A 42 -7.79 7.14 15.69
N PRO A 43 -7.81 6.28 14.65
CA PRO A 43 -8.93 6.23 13.73
C PRO A 43 -10.24 5.98 14.45
N LYS A 44 -11.31 6.64 14.00
CA LYS A 44 -12.66 6.36 14.48
C LYS A 44 -13.16 5.06 13.83
N GLU A 45 -13.79 4.18 14.60
CA GLU A 45 -14.47 3.00 14.07
C GLU A 45 -15.98 3.17 14.22
N ASN A 46 -16.71 3.04 13.11
CA ASN A 46 -18.17 2.98 13.09
C ASN A 46 -18.58 1.56 12.71
N GLU A 47 -19.47 0.97 13.49
CA GLU A 47 -20.21 -0.21 13.05
C GLU A 47 -21.36 0.24 12.14
N VAL A 48 -21.46 -0.39 10.98
CA VAL A 48 -22.44 -0.08 9.94
C VAL A 48 -23.16 -1.36 9.51
N ASP A 49 -24.38 -1.21 9.02
CA ASP A 49 -25.16 -2.32 8.49
C ASP A 49 -25.11 -2.33 6.95
N TYR A 50 -24.50 -3.37 6.40
CA TYR A 50 -24.46 -3.67 4.96
C TYR A 50 -25.19 -4.97 4.61
N SER A 51 -26.00 -5.50 5.53
CA SER A 51 -26.66 -6.80 5.37
C SER A 51 -27.51 -6.89 4.09
N ASP A 52 -28.17 -5.80 3.69
CA ASP A 52 -28.92 -5.70 2.42
C ASP A 52 -28.04 -5.98 1.19
N SER A 53 -26.80 -5.48 1.19
CA SER A 53 -25.85 -5.73 0.10
C SER A 53 -25.30 -7.15 0.11
N PHE A 54 -25.19 -7.77 1.29
CA PHE A 54 -24.79 -9.18 1.44
C PHE A 54 -25.93 -10.16 1.15
N ASN A 55 -27.19 -9.73 1.27
CA ASN A 55 -28.39 -10.52 0.93
C ASN A 55 -28.37 -11.94 1.51
N GLY A 56 -28.07 -12.06 2.80
CA GLY A 56 -28.04 -13.33 3.54
C GLY A 56 -26.74 -14.15 3.39
N ILE A 57 -25.76 -13.67 2.60
CA ILE A 57 -24.43 -14.28 2.52
C ILE A 57 -23.62 -13.90 3.76
N ASN A 58 -22.99 -14.87 4.42
CA ASN A 58 -22.11 -14.59 5.55
C ASN A 58 -20.78 -13.95 5.08
N GLY A 59 -20.34 -12.91 5.79
CA GLY A 59 -19.12 -12.19 5.47
C GLY A 59 -19.00 -10.87 6.22
N CYS A 60 -17.96 -10.10 5.87
CA CYS A 60 -17.65 -8.82 6.47
C CYS A 60 -17.14 -7.81 5.45
N ALA A 61 -17.19 -6.54 5.82
CA ALA A 61 -16.66 -5.45 5.01
C ALA A 61 -16.03 -4.39 5.91
N VAL A 62 -14.91 -3.84 5.45
CA VAL A 62 -14.31 -2.64 6.03
C VAL A 62 -14.04 -1.64 4.93
N PHE A 63 -14.35 -0.38 5.21
CA PHE A 63 -14.02 0.76 4.38
C PHE A 63 -13.32 1.82 5.23
N PHE A 64 -12.21 2.36 4.75
CA PHE A 64 -11.42 3.35 5.45
C PHE A 64 -11.26 4.62 4.61
N SER A 65 -11.61 5.76 5.19
CA SER A 65 -11.33 7.08 4.64
C SER A 65 -10.16 7.70 5.41
N PRO A 66 -8.98 7.87 4.79
CA PRO A 66 -7.85 8.54 5.43
C PRO A 66 -8.14 10.01 5.76
N GLU A 67 -8.93 10.70 4.93
CA GLU A 67 -9.29 12.10 5.14
C GLU A 67 -10.14 12.28 6.40
N GLU A 68 -11.10 11.40 6.61
CA GLU A 68 -11.96 11.41 7.80
C GLU A 68 -11.35 10.63 8.98
N ASN A 69 -10.20 9.98 8.75
CA ASN A 69 -9.56 9.03 9.66
C ASN A 69 -10.57 8.06 10.30
N THR A 70 -11.44 7.47 9.45
CA THR A 70 -12.62 6.72 9.89
C THR A 70 -12.74 5.39 9.16
N TYR A 71 -12.95 4.32 9.93
CA TYR A 71 -13.36 3.00 9.46
C TYR A 71 -14.87 2.84 9.58
N ASN A 72 -15.50 2.32 8.53
CA ASN A 72 -16.86 1.78 8.57
C ASN A 72 -16.76 0.26 8.45
N ILE A 73 -17.25 -0.45 9.47
CA ILE A 73 -17.05 -1.90 9.64
C ILE A 73 -18.42 -2.59 9.72
N TYR A 74 -18.62 -3.57 8.85
CA TYR A 74 -19.74 -4.50 8.91
C TYR A 74 -19.22 -5.88 9.31
N ASN A 75 -19.86 -6.49 10.31
CA ASN A 75 -19.48 -7.76 10.93
C ASN A 75 -18.04 -7.76 11.49
N LYS A 76 -17.89 -7.13 12.65
CA LYS A 76 -16.59 -6.93 13.32
C LYS A 76 -15.92 -8.23 13.77
N GLU A 77 -16.68 -9.30 13.98
CA GLU A 77 -16.14 -10.60 14.41
C GLU A 77 -15.18 -11.21 13.37
N LEU A 78 -15.39 -10.94 12.09
CA LEU A 78 -14.59 -11.49 10.99
C LEU A 78 -13.49 -10.53 10.48
N ILE A 79 -13.50 -9.26 10.91
CA ILE A 79 -12.68 -8.21 10.27
C ILE A 79 -11.19 -8.29 10.59
N ASP A 80 -10.85 -8.92 11.72
CA ASP A 80 -9.49 -9.13 12.20
C ASP A 80 -9.01 -10.59 12.00
N GLU A 81 -9.86 -11.46 11.46
CA GLU A 81 -9.49 -12.85 11.19
C GLU A 81 -8.58 -12.92 9.95
N GLN A 82 -7.38 -13.49 10.14
CA GLN A 82 -6.41 -13.69 9.07
C GLN A 82 -6.67 -14.98 8.31
N ILE A 83 -6.89 -14.85 7.00
CA ILE A 83 -7.00 -15.99 6.06
C ILE A 83 -6.08 -15.79 4.85
N PRO A 84 -5.87 -16.81 4.01
CA PRO A 84 -5.07 -16.64 2.80
C PRO A 84 -5.63 -15.52 1.89
N PRO A 85 -4.74 -14.68 1.29
CA PRO A 85 -5.16 -13.59 0.40
C PRO A 85 -5.59 -14.09 -0.99
N TYR A 86 -5.17 -15.30 -1.37
CA TYR A 86 -5.38 -15.86 -2.71
C TYR A 86 -4.94 -14.87 -3.79
N SER A 87 -5.74 -14.68 -4.83
CA SER A 87 -5.42 -13.79 -5.94
C SER A 87 -5.40 -12.30 -5.62
N THR A 88 -5.77 -11.84 -4.41
CA THR A 88 -5.55 -10.43 -4.06
C THR A 88 -4.07 -10.11 -3.87
N PHE A 89 -3.27 -11.12 -3.50
CA PHE A 89 -1.81 -10.98 -3.35
C PHE A 89 -1.09 -10.60 -4.65
N LYS A 90 -1.75 -10.79 -5.80
CA LYS A 90 -1.25 -10.35 -7.11
C LYS A 90 -0.95 -8.85 -7.15
N ILE A 91 -1.59 -8.02 -6.33
CA ILE A 91 -1.25 -6.60 -6.18
C ILE A 91 0.21 -6.46 -5.71
N ILE A 92 0.59 -7.19 -4.66
CA ILE A 92 1.93 -7.13 -4.07
C ILE A 92 2.95 -7.83 -5.00
N ASN A 93 2.60 -8.99 -5.56
CA ASN A 93 3.48 -9.66 -6.53
C ASN A 93 3.77 -8.81 -7.75
N SER A 94 2.79 -8.04 -8.24
CA SER A 94 3.02 -7.15 -9.36
C SER A 94 4.03 -6.06 -9.04
N LEU A 95 3.93 -5.46 -7.86
CA LEU A 95 4.88 -4.42 -7.41
C LEU A 95 6.29 -5.00 -7.19
N MET A 96 6.40 -6.19 -6.58
CA MET A 96 7.69 -6.89 -6.43
C MET A 96 8.31 -7.24 -7.79
N GLY A 97 7.50 -7.74 -8.74
CA GLY A 97 7.96 -8.07 -10.10
C GLY A 97 8.47 -6.87 -10.88
N LEU A 98 7.85 -5.70 -10.70
CA LEU A 98 8.31 -4.44 -11.28
C LEU A 98 9.59 -3.94 -10.61
N SER A 99 9.62 -3.91 -9.27
CA SER A 99 10.77 -3.44 -8.49
C SER A 99 12.05 -4.25 -8.76
N GLN A 100 11.92 -5.54 -9.04
CA GLN A 100 13.05 -6.42 -9.40
C GLN A 100 13.28 -6.54 -10.91
N ASN A 101 12.60 -5.72 -11.73
CA ASN A 101 12.70 -5.71 -13.20
C ASN A 101 12.40 -7.06 -13.88
N ILE A 102 11.64 -7.95 -13.23
CA ILE A 102 11.16 -9.21 -13.83
C ILE A 102 10.13 -8.90 -14.92
N THR A 103 9.30 -7.90 -14.67
CA THR A 103 8.41 -7.26 -15.65
C THR A 103 8.69 -5.77 -15.64
N THR A 104 8.52 -5.07 -16.76
CA THR A 104 8.84 -3.63 -16.86
C THR A 104 7.71 -2.79 -17.46
N SER A 105 6.66 -3.43 -17.96
CA SER A 105 5.54 -2.75 -18.62
C SER A 105 4.27 -3.62 -18.62
N ALA A 106 3.12 -3.00 -18.95
CA ALA A 106 1.85 -3.68 -19.15
C ALA A 106 1.92 -4.86 -20.15
N ASP A 107 2.80 -4.75 -21.15
CA ASP A 107 2.96 -5.70 -22.25
C ASP A 107 4.03 -6.76 -21.98
N SER A 108 4.69 -6.72 -20.82
CA SER A 108 5.72 -7.71 -20.44
C SER A 108 5.15 -9.13 -20.49
N LYS A 109 5.91 -10.05 -21.08
CA LYS A 109 5.57 -11.47 -21.21
C LYS A 109 6.66 -12.32 -20.57
N LEU A 110 6.26 -13.46 -20.01
CA LEU A 110 7.17 -14.39 -19.30
C LEU A 110 7.32 -15.75 -20.03
N GLY A 111 6.85 -15.83 -21.27
CA GLY A 111 6.95 -17.00 -22.15
C GLY A 111 6.00 -18.11 -21.74
N TYR A 112 4.93 -18.33 -22.49
CA TYR A 112 4.07 -19.51 -22.28
C TYR A 112 4.78 -20.81 -22.71
N ASP A 113 4.69 -21.85 -21.88
CA ASP A 113 5.40 -23.13 -22.08
C ASP A 113 4.61 -24.18 -22.89
N GLY A 114 3.38 -23.85 -23.31
CA GLY A 114 2.50 -24.75 -24.05
C GLY A 114 1.62 -25.66 -23.18
N LYS A 115 1.74 -25.61 -21.85
CA LYS A 115 0.90 -26.40 -20.94
C LYS A 115 -0.55 -25.94 -21.00
N ILE A 116 -1.47 -26.85 -21.29
CA ILE A 116 -2.89 -26.53 -21.35
C ILE A 116 -3.49 -26.41 -19.94
N TYR A 117 -4.06 -25.25 -19.65
CA TYR A 117 -4.81 -24.91 -18.46
C TYR A 117 -6.32 -24.93 -18.75
N TRP A 118 -7.12 -25.15 -17.70
CA TRP A 118 -8.59 -25.19 -17.76
C TRP A 118 -9.22 -23.87 -18.19
N LYS A 119 -8.51 -22.75 -17.98
CA LYS A 119 -8.95 -21.41 -18.36
C LYS A 119 -8.31 -21.02 -19.69
N GLU A 120 -9.14 -20.77 -20.70
CA GLU A 120 -8.68 -20.55 -22.07
C GLU A 120 -7.72 -19.36 -22.20
N GLU A 121 -7.98 -18.28 -21.48
CA GLU A 121 -7.16 -17.07 -21.52
C GLU A 121 -5.72 -17.30 -21.03
N TRP A 122 -5.47 -18.39 -20.28
CA TRP A 122 -4.14 -18.74 -19.79
C TRP A 122 -3.31 -19.50 -20.83
N ASN A 123 -3.92 -20.00 -21.91
CA ASN A 123 -3.29 -20.86 -22.92
C ASN A 123 -2.61 -20.06 -24.04
N LYS A 124 -1.95 -18.96 -23.68
CA LYS A 124 -1.23 -18.07 -24.61
C LYS A 124 -0.10 -17.37 -23.89
N ASP A 125 0.81 -16.78 -24.65
CA ASP A 125 1.81 -15.86 -24.12
C ASP A 125 1.14 -14.52 -23.77
N ILE A 126 0.54 -14.52 -22.58
CA ILE A 126 -0.32 -13.47 -22.01
C ILE A 126 0.53 -12.28 -21.53
N THR A 127 0.04 -11.06 -21.71
CA THR A 127 0.73 -9.86 -21.19
C THR A 127 0.56 -9.72 -19.68
N PHE A 128 1.37 -8.89 -19.03
CA PHE A 128 1.27 -8.64 -17.60
C PHE A 128 -0.10 -8.10 -17.19
N LYS A 129 -0.61 -7.13 -17.95
CA LYS A 129 -1.94 -6.54 -17.74
C LYS A 129 -3.05 -7.57 -17.87
N GLU A 130 -2.99 -8.40 -18.92
CA GLU A 130 -3.94 -9.49 -19.12
C GLU A 130 -3.82 -10.54 -17.99
N ALA A 131 -2.62 -10.90 -17.58
CA ALA A 131 -2.37 -11.86 -16.50
C ALA A 131 -2.96 -11.40 -15.17
N PHE A 132 -2.84 -10.11 -14.84
CA PHE A 132 -3.48 -9.52 -13.66
C PHE A 132 -5.02 -9.67 -13.72
N LYS A 133 -5.62 -9.25 -14.85
CA LYS A 133 -7.08 -9.29 -15.07
C LYS A 133 -7.62 -10.71 -15.05
N GLU A 134 -6.99 -11.61 -15.79
CA GLU A 134 -7.40 -13.01 -15.91
C GLU A 134 -6.98 -13.87 -14.71
N SER A 135 -6.25 -13.26 -13.78
CA SER A 135 -5.69 -13.90 -12.60
C SER A 135 -4.84 -15.14 -12.91
N CYS A 136 -4.07 -15.06 -14.01
CA CYS A 136 -3.26 -16.14 -14.54
C CYS A 136 -2.24 -16.66 -13.51
N VAL A 137 -2.45 -17.86 -12.99
CA VAL A 137 -1.61 -18.37 -11.89
C VAL A 137 -0.17 -18.61 -12.35
N TRP A 138 0.02 -19.27 -13.49
CA TRP A 138 1.37 -19.62 -13.97
C TRP A 138 2.24 -18.37 -14.22
N TYR A 139 1.64 -17.26 -14.65
CA TYR A 139 2.39 -16.01 -14.87
C TYR A 139 2.95 -15.47 -13.55
N TYR A 140 2.14 -15.51 -12.48
CA TYR A 140 2.56 -15.03 -11.16
C TYR A 140 3.46 -16.03 -10.44
N GLU A 141 3.34 -17.33 -10.70
CA GLU A 141 4.32 -18.33 -10.27
C GLU A 141 5.70 -18.01 -10.86
N LYS A 142 5.78 -17.68 -12.16
CA LYS A 142 7.06 -17.27 -12.77
C LYS A 142 7.67 -16.01 -12.18
N ILE A 143 6.85 -15.00 -11.85
CA ILE A 143 7.33 -13.83 -11.11
C ILE A 143 7.94 -14.30 -9.79
N MET A 144 7.20 -15.10 -9.04
CA MET A 144 7.59 -15.51 -7.69
C MET A 144 8.82 -16.42 -7.66
N ASP A 145 8.95 -17.32 -8.62
CA ASP A 145 10.11 -18.18 -8.77
C ASP A 145 11.38 -17.41 -9.18
N SER A 146 11.22 -16.18 -9.69
CA SER A 146 12.33 -15.29 -10.04
C SER A 146 12.73 -14.34 -8.89
N LEU A 147 11.98 -14.30 -7.78
CA LEU A 147 12.24 -13.41 -6.66
C LEU A 147 13.11 -14.09 -5.60
N ASP A 148 14.03 -13.32 -5.02
CA ASP A 148 14.79 -13.75 -3.85
C ASP A 148 13.90 -13.80 -2.60
N LYS A 149 13.96 -14.91 -1.86
CA LYS A 149 13.14 -15.13 -0.65
C LYS A 149 13.30 -14.02 0.40
N GLU A 150 14.53 -13.54 0.60
CA GLU A 150 14.83 -12.48 1.56
C GLU A 150 14.17 -11.15 1.15
N TYR A 151 14.21 -10.81 -0.14
CA TYR A 151 13.53 -9.63 -0.67
C TYR A 151 12.01 -9.71 -0.44
N VAL A 152 11.41 -10.87 -0.69
CA VAL A 152 9.98 -11.09 -0.43
C VAL A 152 9.65 -10.91 1.05
N GLN A 153 10.42 -11.55 1.95
CA GLN A 153 10.20 -11.44 3.39
C GLN A 153 10.31 -9.99 3.87
N ASN A 154 11.33 -9.25 3.42
CA ASN A 154 11.53 -7.85 3.77
C ASN A 154 10.39 -6.97 3.26
N THR A 155 9.93 -7.20 2.03
CA THR A 155 8.76 -6.50 1.47
C THR A 155 7.51 -6.72 2.31
N LEU A 156 7.23 -7.96 2.73
CA LEU A 156 6.07 -8.26 3.59
C LEU A 156 6.22 -7.65 4.99
N ASN A 157 7.44 -7.59 5.53
CA ASN A 157 7.73 -6.93 6.80
C ASN A 157 7.47 -5.41 6.71
N ASP A 158 7.99 -4.75 5.67
CA ASP A 158 7.85 -3.31 5.46
C ASP A 158 6.38 -2.90 5.28
N LEU A 159 5.60 -3.71 4.57
CA LEU A 159 4.16 -3.50 4.40
C LEU A 159 3.33 -3.91 5.62
N ASN A 160 3.95 -4.54 6.62
CA ASN A 160 3.25 -5.19 7.74
C ASN A 160 2.13 -6.14 7.24
N TYR A 161 2.43 -6.96 6.24
CA TYR A 161 1.44 -7.80 5.55
C TYR A 161 0.98 -9.01 6.38
N GLY A 162 -0.08 -8.84 7.18
CA GLY A 162 -0.76 -9.95 7.85
C GLY A 162 0.15 -10.72 8.82
N ASN A 163 0.31 -12.03 8.62
CA ASN A 163 1.23 -12.85 9.41
C ASN A 163 2.66 -12.90 8.85
N ARG A 164 2.89 -12.40 7.63
CA ARG A 164 4.19 -12.43 6.90
C ARG A 164 4.80 -13.83 6.76
N ASP A 165 3.98 -14.88 6.85
CA ASP A 165 4.46 -16.25 6.87
C ASP A 165 4.62 -16.82 5.45
N ILE A 166 5.86 -16.89 5.00
CA ILE A 166 6.25 -17.55 3.74
C ILE A 166 6.98 -18.88 3.99
N SER A 167 6.69 -19.57 5.10
CA SER A 167 7.31 -20.86 5.44
C SER A 167 7.07 -21.94 4.38
N ALA A 168 5.92 -21.91 3.70
CA ALA A 168 5.60 -22.76 2.54
C ALA A 168 6.28 -22.31 1.23
N TRP A 169 7.47 -21.70 1.32
CA TRP A 169 8.28 -21.31 0.18
C TRP A 169 8.76 -22.54 -0.60
N ASN A 170 8.54 -22.54 -1.92
CA ASN A 170 8.89 -23.63 -2.83
C ASN A 170 8.34 -25.02 -2.39
N GLU A 171 7.18 -25.06 -1.74
CA GLU A 171 6.51 -26.31 -1.40
C GLU A 171 6.04 -27.01 -2.69
N ASN A 172 6.41 -28.28 -2.87
CA ASN A 172 6.14 -29.07 -4.09
C ASN A 172 6.68 -28.46 -5.40
N GLY A 173 7.74 -27.65 -5.34
CA GLY A 173 8.41 -27.10 -6.52
C GLY A 173 7.77 -25.81 -7.07
N HIS A 174 6.83 -25.22 -6.33
CA HIS A 174 6.18 -23.96 -6.72
C HIS A 174 6.07 -23.02 -5.51
N ASN A 175 6.36 -21.74 -5.70
CA ASN A 175 6.03 -20.75 -4.68
C ASN A 175 4.52 -20.53 -4.69
N THR A 176 3.81 -21.05 -3.69
CA THR A 176 2.33 -20.96 -3.61
C THR A 176 1.83 -20.56 -2.22
N TYR A 177 2.72 -20.06 -1.35
CA TYR A 177 2.42 -19.69 0.04
C TYR A 177 1.23 -18.71 0.21
N TRP A 178 0.82 -17.99 -0.84
CA TRP A 178 -0.32 -17.06 -0.84
C TRP A 178 -1.65 -17.70 -1.29
N ILE A 179 -1.65 -18.92 -1.83
CA ILE A 179 -2.84 -19.64 -2.29
C ILE A 179 -3.14 -20.76 -1.30
N SER A 180 -4.16 -20.58 -0.44
CA SER A 180 -4.59 -21.60 0.53
C SER A 180 -3.45 -22.16 1.39
N SER A 181 -2.45 -21.35 1.74
CA SER A 181 -1.21 -21.81 2.38
C SER A 181 -0.81 -20.91 3.56
N SER A 182 0.48 -20.78 3.87
CA SER A 182 1.01 -20.18 5.10
C SER A 182 0.71 -18.69 5.26
N LEU A 183 0.73 -17.92 4.17
CA LEU A 183 0.53 -16.47 4.21
C LEU A 183 -0.94 -16.16 4.44
N LYS A 184 -1.22 -15.36 5.46
CA LYS A 184 -2.58 -14.94 5.84
C LYS A 184 -2.61 -13.46 6.18
N ILE A 185 -3.76 -12.83 5.93
CA ILE A 185 -4.02 -11.41 6.20
C ILE A 185 -5.51 -11.22 6.48
N SER A 186 -5.85 -10.29 7.37
CA SER A 186 -7.22 -9.92 7.70
C SER A 186 -7.78 -8.85 6.77
N PRO A 187 -9.12 -8.67 6.67
CA PRO A 187 -9.71 -7.55 5.95
C PRO A 187 -9.20 -6.18 6.42
N MET A 188 -9.04 -5.98 7.73
CA MET A 188 -8.49 -4.76 8.31
C MET A 188 -7.05 -4.50 7.84
N GLU A 189 -6.20 -5.53 7.83
CA GLU A 189 -4.82 -5.42 7.37
C GLU A 189 -4.72 -5.20 5.85
N GLN A 190 -5.60 -5.79 5.03
CA GLN A 190 -5.64 -5.54 3.58
C GLN A 190 -5.83 -4.04 3.30
N VAL A 191 -6.75 -3.40 3.99
CA VAL A 191 -7.00 -1.96 3.86
C VAL A 191 -5.77 -1.13 4.25
N LYS A 192 -5.10 -1.47 5.36
CA LYS A 192 -3.87 -0.77 5.81
C LYS A 192 -2.71 -0.94 4.81
N VAL A 193 -2.55 -2.12 4.23
CA VAL A 193 -1.53 -2.38 3.20
C VAL A 193 -1.82 -1.55 1.96
N LEU A 194 -3.07 -1.53 1.47
CA LEU A 194 -3.44 -0.73 0.30
C LEU A 194 -3.28 0.77 0.56
N GLU A 195 -3.67 1.25 1.74
CA GLU A 195 -3.44 2.64 2.15
C GLU A 195 -1.94 2.97 2.11
N THR A 196 -1.10 2.12 2.70
CA THR A 196 0.35 2.33 2.73
C THR A 196 0.94 2.46 1.31
N ILE A 197 0.50 1.60 0.39
CA ILE A 197 0.99 1.61 -1.00
C ILE A 197 0.49 2.84 -1.76
N PHE A 198 -0.83 3.04 -1.80
CA PHE A 198 -1.45 4.02 -2.71
C PHE A 198 -1.50 5.45 -2.14
N GLU A 199 -1.11 5.65 -0.88
CA GLU A 199 -0.77 6.98 -0.33
C GLU A 199 0.74 7.29 -0.41
N GLY A 200 1.53 6.46 -1.11
CA GLY A 200 2.96 6.70 -1.33
C GLY A 200 3.81 6.56 -0.06
N LYS A 201 3.37 5.72 0.89
CA LYS A 201 4.06 5.45 2.15
C LYS A 201 4.93 4.18 2.10
N SER A 202 4.82 3.39 1.03
CA SER A 202 5.68 2.23 0.77
C SER A 202 6.99 2.61 0.09
N SER A 203 7.93 1.67 0.02
CA SER A 203 9.22 1.81 -0.70
C SER A 203 9.14 1.59 -2.22
N PHE A 204 7.98 1.21 -2.76
CA PHE A 204 7.81 1.04 -4.20
C PHE A 204 7.87 2.37 -4.97
N GLU A 205 8.40 2.33 -6.18
CA GLU A 205 8.50 3.49 -7.04
C GLU A 205 7.11 3.98 -7.50
N PRO A 206 6.85 5.30 -7.57
CA PRO A 206 5.55 5.83 -7.97
C PRO A 206 5.06 5.35 -9.35
N ASN A 207 5.97 5.14 -10.29
CA ASN A 207 5.62 4.63 -11.62
C ASN A 207 5.10 3.19 -11.57
N ASP A 208 5.69 2.33 -10.73
CA ASP A 208 5.26 0.95 -10.55
C ASP A 208 3.88 0.91 -9.88
N ILE A 209 3.67 1.75 -8.86
CA ILE A 209 2.38 1.91 -8.18
C ILE A 209 1.29 2.33 -9.18
N ASN A 210 1.58 3.31 -10.04
CA ASN A 210 0.63 3.77 -11.06
C ASN A 210 0.31 2.68 -12.09
N LEU A 211 1.31 1.91 -12.53
CA LEU A 211 1.09 0.81 -13.46
C LEU A 211 0.20 -0.29 -12.85
N VAL A 212 0.43 -0.65 -11.58
CA VAL A 212 -0.42 -1.63 -10.87
C VAL A 212 -1.81 -1.07 -10.60
N LYS A 213 -1.94 0.22 -10.27
CA LYS A 213 -3.24 0.91 -10.18
C LYS A 213 -4.03 0.79 -11.47
N ASP A 214 -3.39 0.98 -12.63
CA ASP A 214 -4.04 0.83 -13.93
C ASP A 214 -4.53 -0.60 -14.21
N PHE A 215 -3.83 -1.62 -13.70
CA PHE A 215 -4.29 -3.01 -13.81
C PHE A 215 -5.50 -3.30 -12.92
N MET A 216 -5.58 -2.61 -11.77
CA MET A 216 -6.65 -2.76 -10.80
C MET A 216 -7.95 -2.07 -11.23
N LEU A 217 -7.95 -1.22 -12.26
CA LEU A 217 -9.15 -0.48 -12.66
C LEU A 217 -10.33 -1.40 -13.00
N VAL A 218 -11.43 -1.24 -12.27
CA VAL A 218 -12.65 -2.03 -12.39
C VAL A 218 -13.75 -1.28 -13.13
N GLU A 219 -14.03 -0.04 -12.71
CA GLU A 219 -14.97 0.86 -13.38
C GLU A 219 -14.53 2.30 -13.16
N SER A 220 -14.87 3.18 -14.11
CA SER A 220 -14.57 4.60 -14.05
C SER A 220 -15.67 5.37 -14.78
N ASN A 221 -16.03 6.53 -14.25
CA ASN A 221 -16.87 7.53 -14.90
C ASN A 221 -16.40 8.93 -14.51
N GLU A 222 -17.17 9.95 -14.88
CA GLU A 222 -16.84 11.37 -14.63
C GLU A 222 -16.72 11.73 -13.13
N ASN A 223 -17.31 10.95 -12.23
CA ASN A 223 -17.40 11.24 -10.80
C ASN A 223 -16.45 10.42 -9.94
N TYR A 224 -16.18 9.17 -10.31
CA TYR A 224 -15.36 8.26 -9.50
C TYR A 224 -14.72 7.15 -10.34
N SER A 225 -13.71 6.50 -9.75
CA SER A 225 -13.15 5.25 -10.21
C SER A 225 -13.08 4.23 -9.09
N VAL A 226 -13.27 2.95 -9.41
CA VAL A 226 -13.07 1.83 -8.49
C VAL A 226 -11.91 0.99 -8.99
N TYR A 227 -10.97 0.72 -8.09
CA TYR A 227 -9.80 -0.12 -8.33
C TYR A 227 -9.87 -1.30 -7.39
N GLY A 228 -9.56 -2.51 -7.84
CA GLY A 228 -9.48 -3.65 -6.94
C GLY A 228 -9.11 -4.97 -7.58
N LYS A 229 -8.92 -5.97 -6.73
CA LYS A 229 -8.61 -7.33 -7.13
C LYS A 229 -9.45 -8.34 -6.37
N THR A 230 -9.97 -9.32 -7.10
CA THR A 230 -10.68 -10.47 -6.54
C THR A 230 -9.72 -11.54 -6.03
N GLY A 231 -10.11 -12.24 -4.96
CA GLY A 231 -9.46 -13.45 -4.44
C GLY A 231 -10.50 -14.54 -4.22
N SER A 232 -10.15 -15.81 -4.37
CA SER A 232 -11.08 -16.91 -4.15
C SER A 232 -10.33 -18.15 -3.70
N ALA A 233 -10.83 -18.76 -2.63
CA ALA A 233 -10.66 -20.16 -2.35
C ALA A 233 -11.49 -20.98 -3.35
N LYS A 234 -11.26 -22.28 -3.38
CA LYS A 234 -12.06 -23.19 -4.21
C LYS A 234 -13.51 -23.32 -3.69
N ASP A 235 -13.72 -23.29 -2.37
CA ASP A 235 -14.98 -23.76 -1.77
C ASP A 235 -15.53 -22.94 -0.58
N THR A 236 -14.84 -21.91 -0.07
CA THR A 236 -15.30 -21.18 1.14
C THR A 236 -15.15 -19.67 1.04
N ASN A 237 -13.90 -19.20 1.05
CA ASN A 237 -13.58 -17.79 1.21
C ASN A 237 -13.43 -17.06 -0.12
N ALA A 238 -13.97 -15.85 -0.20
CA ALA A 238 -13.79 -14.99 -1.35
C ALA A 238 -13.54 -13.54 -0.94
N TRP A 239 -12.77 -12.83 -1.75
CA TRP A 239 -12.34 -11.46 -1.50
C TRP A 239 -12.65 -10.56 -2.67
N PHE A 240 -12.93 -9.30 -2.35
CA PHE A 240 -12.62 -8.18 -3.22
C PHE A 240 -12.04 -7.06 -2.37
N THR A 241 -10.83 -6.64 -2.71
CA THR A 241 -10.07 -5.61 -1.99
C THR A 241 -9.58 -4.55 -2.97
N GLY A 242 -9.54 -3.30 -2.53
CA GLY A 242 -9.30 -2.18 -3.44
C GLY A 242 -9.54 -0.82 -2.82
N PHE A 243 -9.81 0.16 -3.67
CA PHE A 243 -10.19 1.50 -3.25
C PHE A 243 -11.07 2.22 -4.27
N ILE A 244 -11.88 3.15 -3.77
CA ILE A 244 -12.63 4.14 -4.54
C ILE A 244 -11.75 5.39 -4.64
N GLU A 245 -11.72 6.05 -5.78
CA GLU A 245 -11.10 7.36 -5.94
C GLU A 245 -12.12 8.36 -6.47
N LYS A 246 -12.30 9.47 -5.76
CA LYS A 246 -13.23 10.57 -6.10
C LYS A 246 -12.61 11.90 -5.70
N ASN A 247 -12.46 12.83 -6.64
CA ASN A 247 -11.83 14.14 -6.41
C ASN A 247 -10.47 14.02 -5.68
N ASP A 248 -9.61 13.13 -6.18
CA ASP A 248 -8.29 12.78 -5.60
C ASP A 248 -8.30 12.18 -4.18
N LYS A 249 -9.49 11.91 -3.62
CA LYS A 249 -9.65 11.28 -2.30
C LYS A 249 -9.89 9.80 -2.47
N LYS A 250 -9.19 9.00 -1.67
CA LYS A 250 -9.30 7.54 -1.70
C LYS A 250 -10.08 7.02 -0.51
N THR A 251 -10.94 6.03 -0.75
CA THR A 251 -11.54 5.20 0.30
C THR A 251 -11.15 3.76 0.05
N TYR A 252 -10.36 3.19 0.95
CA TYR A 252 -9.85 1.83 0.85
C TYR A 252 -10.86 0.84 1.38
N PHE A 253 -10.97 -0.34 0.78
CA PHE A 253 -11.91 -1.34 1.24
C PHE A 253 -11.39 -2.76 1.12
N ALA A 254 -11.92 -3.62 1.97
CA ALA A 254 -11.83 -5.06 1.85
C ALA A 254 -13.20 -5.67 2.19
N VAL A 255 -13.73 -6.46 1.26
CA VAL A 255 -14.95 -7.26 1.45
C VAL A 255 -14.56 -8.73 1.37
N ARG A 256 -14.94 -9.47 2.40
CA ARG A 256 -14.70 -10.92 2.52
C ARG A 256 -16.03 -11.63 2.65
N ILE A 257 -16.19 -12.69 1.87
CA ILE A 257 -17.24 -13.69 2.04
C ILE A 257 -16.63 -14.85 2.82
N ASP A 258 -17.39 -15.34 3.80
CA ASP A 258 -17.07 -16.49 4.63
C ASP A 258 -18.33 -17.35 4.79
N ASP A 259 -18.78 -17.96 3.70
CA ASP A 259 -20.02 -18.74 3.68
C ASP A 259 -19.71 -20.19 3.29
N GLU A 260 -19.74 -21.09 4.27
CA GLU A 260 -19.48 -22.52 4.06
C GLU A 260 -20.63 -23.24 3.33
N ASN A 261 -21.83 -22.66 3.32
CA ASN A 261 -23.00 -23.28 2.69
C ASN A 261 -23.05 -23.00 1.18
N GLN A 262 -22.28 -22.00 0.71
CA GLN A 262 -22.32 -21.54 -0.67
C GLN A 262 -20.90 -21.40 -1.24
N LYS A 263 -20.63 -22.06 -2.36
CA LYS A 263 -19.34 -21.95 -3.06
C LYS A 263 -19.29 -20.65 -3.88
N LEU A 264 -19.02 -19.55 -3.21
CA LEU A 264 -19.03 -18.21 -3.81
C LEU A 264 -17.62 -17.78 -4.24
N ALA A 265 -17.53 -17.24 -5.45
CA ALA A 265 -16.28 -16.72 -6.00
C ALA A 265 -16.09 -15.24 -5.67
N GLY A 266 -14.87 -14.73 -5.89
CA GLY A 266 -14.51 -13.33 -5.69
C GLY A 266 -15.29 -12.36 -6.59
N SER A 267 -15.89 -12.84 -7.68
CA SER A 267 -16.85 -12.06 -8.46
C SER A 267 -18.09 -11.67 -7.65
N VAL A 268 -18.55 -12.53 -6.74
CA VAL A 268 -19.67 -12.24 -5.82
C VAL A 268 -19.24 -11.21 -4.78
N ALA A 269 -18.05 -11.37 -4.18
CA ALA A 269 -17.50 -10.37 -3.26
C ALA A 269 -17.38 -9.00 -3.94
N LYS A 270 -16.92 -8.97 -5.20
CA LYS A 270 -16.88 -7.76 -6.03
C LYS A 270 -18.26 -7.16 -6.22
N SER A 271 -19.28 -7.95 -6.57
CA SER A 271 -20.65 -7.46 -6.72
C SER A 271 -21.21 -6.86 -5.42
N ILE A 272 -20.99 -7.52 -4.28
CA ILE A 272 -21.37 -7.00 -2.96
C ILE A 272 -20.68 -5.65 -2.71
N SER A 273 -19.36 -5.56 -2.95
CA SER A 273 -18.63 -4.30 -2.78
C SER A 273 -19.18 -3.19 -3.67
N LEU A 274 -19.43 -3.45 -4.96
CA LEU A 274 -19.97 -2.44 -5.87
C LEU A 274 -21.37 -1.98 -5.44
N ASN A 275 -22.19 -2.87 -4.88
CA ASN A 275 -23.49 -2.50 -4.32
C ASN A 275 -23.34 -1.61 -3.08
N ILE A 276 -22.45 -1.96 -2.15
CA ILE A 276 -22.15 -1.13 -0.96
C ILE A 276 -21.68 0.26 -1.39
N ILE A 277 -20.74 0.31 -2.34
CA ILE A 277 -20.18 1.56 -2.87
C ILE A 277 -21.31 2.44 -3.44
N LYS A 278 -22.18 1.89 -4.29
CA LYS A 278 -23.32 2.62 -4.89
C LYS A 278 -24.36 3.09 -3.87
N GLN A 279 -24.62 2.30 -2.82
CA GLN A 279 -25.64 2.61 -1.83
C GLN A 279 -25.17 3.60 -0.75
N HIS A 280 -23.87 3.57 -0.39
CA HIS A 280 -23.40 4.23 0.83
C HIS A 280 -22.30 5.28 0.62
N TYR A 281 -21.66 5.33 -0.57
CA TYR A 281 -20.52 6.22 -0.82
C TYR A 281 -20.84 7.39 -1.75
N ASN A 282 -22.14 7.67 -1.97
CA ASN A 282 -22.66 8.81 -2.75
C ASN A 282 -21.99 8.94 -4.13
N ILE A 283 -22.07 7.85 -4.89
CA ILE A 283 -21.48 7.70 -6.22
C ILE A 283 -22.53 7.27 -7.25
#